data_AF-M1EQF3-F1
#
_entry.id   AF-M1EQF3-F1
#
_cell.length_a   1.000
_cell.length_b   1.000
_cell.length_c   1.000
_cell.angle_alpha   90.00
_cell.angle_beta   90.00
_cell.angle_gamma   90.00
#
_symmetry.space_group_name_H-M   'P 1'
#
loop_
_entity.id
_entity.type
_entity.pdbx_description
1 polymer ?
#
loop_
_entity_poly.entity_id
_entity_poly.type
_entity_poly.pdbx_seq_one_letter_code
_entity_poly.pdbx_strand_id
1 'polypeptide(L)'
;EMLSEDCKDNPTYTVDIFSAGCVFYYVISEGSHPFGKSLQRQANILLGAYSLDCLHPEKHEDVIARELIENMIAMEPQKRPSAKHVLK
;
A
#
# COMPACT_ATOMS: atom_id res chain seq x y z
N GLU A 1 17.01 -1.26 7.85
CA GLU A 1 16.11 -0.22 7.31
C GLU A 1 16.97 0.75 6.51
N MET A 2 17.16 0.49 5.20
CA MET A 2 17.90 1.42 4.36
C MET A 2 16.91 2.43 3.81
N LEU A 3 16.83 3.58 4.47
CA LEU A 3 16.20 4.77 3.89
C LEU A 3 17.04 5.16 2.67
N SER A 4 16.40 5.21 1.50
CA SER A 4 17.00 5.77 0.29
C SER A 4 17.45 7.20 0.57
N GLU A 5 18.72 7.51 0.29
CA GLU A 5 19.32 8.85 0.48
C GLU A 5 18.68 9.94 -0.41
N ASP A 6 17.74 9.57 -1.30
CA ASP A 6 17.04 10.48 -2.23
C ASP A 6 15.76 11.13 -1.67
N CYS A 7 15.27 10.73 -0.48
CA CYS A 7 14.13 11.42 0.14
C CYS A 7 14.65 12.60 0.98
N LYS A 8 14.55 13.82 0.44
CA LYS A 8 14.93 15.06 1.14
C LYS A 8 14.11 15.34 2.41
N ASP A 9 13.03 14.59 2.64
CA ASP A 9 12.14 14.76 3.77
C ASP A 9 12.22 13.58 4.74
N ASN A 10 12.24 13.90 6.05
CA ASN A 10 12.16 12.90 7.10
C ASN A 10 10.87 12.07 6.99
N PRO A 11 10.90 10.75 7.30
CA PRO A 11 9.69 9.95 7.42
C PRO A 11 8.64 10.62 8.30
N THR A 12 7.39 10.64 7.84
CA THR A 12 6.23 11.16 8.59
C THR A 12 5.20 10.05 8.82
N TYR A 13 4.05 10.37 9.43
CA TYR A 13 2.94 9.42 9.63
C TYR A 13 2.47 8.71 8.34
N THR A 14 2.78 9.24 7.16
CA THR A 14 2.42 8.61 5.87
C THR A 14 3.12 7.28 5.62
N VAL A 15 4.22 6.96 6.32
CA VAL A 15 4.85 5.62 6.24
C VAL A 15 4.00 4.55 6.93
N ASP A 16 3.29 4.92 7.99
CA ASP A 16 2.35 4.03 8.67
C ASP A 16 1.13 3.75 7.79
N ILE A 17 0.67 4.74 7.02
CA ILE A 17 -0.43 4.57 6.07
C ILE A 17 -0.06 3.57 4.97
N PHE A 18 1.16 3.66 4.43
CA PHE A 18 1.65 2.70 3.46
C PHE A 18 1.69 1.28 4.04
N SER A 19 2.24 1.15 5.24
CA SER A 19 2.31 -0.13 5.96
C SER A 19 0.92 -0.70 6.25
N ALA A 20 -0.02 0.16 6.68
CA ALA A 20 -1.41 -0.21 6.91
C ALA A 20 -2.11 -0.65 5.62
N GLY A 21 -1.86 -0.02 4.48
CA GLY A 21 -2.41 -0.43 3.18
C GLY A 21 -1.95 -1.84 2.78
N CYS A 22 -0.67 -2.16 3.01
CA CYS A 22 -0.14 -3.50 2.83
C CYS A 22 -0.80 -4.53 3.77
N VAL A 23 -1.05 -4.16 5.03
CA VAL A 23 -1.76 -5.02 6.01
C VAL A 23 -3.23 -5.21 5.64
N PHE A 24 -3.91 -4.16 5.17
CA PHE A 24 -5.30 -4.24 4.71
C PHE A 24 -5.43 -5.28 3.60
N TYR A 25 -4.57 -5.18 2.58
CA TYR A 25 -4.55 -6.19 1.51
C TYR A 25 -4.22 -7.58 2.04
N TYR A 26 -3.26 -7.71 2.95
CA TYR A 26 -2.89 -9.00 3.55
C TYR A 26 -4.06 -9.69 4.24
N VAL A 27 -4.87 -8.95 5.00
CA VAL A 27 -6.04 -9.49 5.69
C VAL A 27 -7.12 -9.93 4.70
N ILE A 28 -7.51 -9.05 3.76
CA ILE A 28 -8.62 -9.35 2.83
C ILE A 28 -8.26 -10.38 1.75
N SER A 29 -6.98 -10.53 1.43
CA SER A 29 -6.46 -11.55 0.52
C SER A 29 -6.06 -12.85 1.22
N GLU A 30 -6.27 -12.93 2.54
CA GLU A 30 -5.93 -14.10 3.37
C GLU A 30 -4.45 -14.51 3.27
N GLY A 31 -3.54 -13.54 3.13
CA GLY A 31 -2.09 -13.76 3.26
C GLY A 31 -1.22 -13.21 2.13
N SER A 32 -1.81 -12.69 1.05
CA SER A 32 -1.04 -12.08 -0.04
C SER A 32 -0.53 -10.69 0.35
N HIS A 33 0.44 -10.16 -0.38
CA HIS A 33 0.97 -8.81 -0.14
C HIS A 33 1.00 -8.06 -1.46
N PRO A 34 0.66 -6.75 -1.51
CA PRO A 34 0.56 -6.02 -2.78
C PRO A 34 1.85 -6.11 -3.60
N PHE A 35 2.99 -6.08 -2.91
CA PHE A 35 4.32 -6.16 -3.51
C PHE A 35 4.90 -7.58 -3.61
N GLY A 36 4.07 -8.62 -3.58
CA GLY A 36 4.47 -10.01 -3.84
C GLY A 36 5.13 -10.74 -2.66
N LYS A 37 6.00 -11.72 -2.97
CA LYS A 37 6.64 -12.61 -1.97
C LYS A 37 7.70 -11.89 -1.15
N SER A 38 7.93 -12.34 0.09
CA SER A 38 8.84 -11.71 1.06
C SER A 38 10.21 -11.29 0.49
N LEU A 39 10.85 -12.16 -0.30
CA LEU A 39 12.16 -11.90 -0.90
C LEU A 39 12.16 -10.77 -1.95
N GLN A 40 11.04 -10.53 -2.62
CA GLN A 40 10.91 -9.55 -3.71
C GLN A 40 10.22 -8.25 -3.26
N ARG A 41 9.53 -8.26 -2.11
CA ARG A 41 8.71 -7.14 -1.63
C ARG A 41 9.45 -5.81 -1.66
N GLN A 42 10.66 -5.74 -1.09
CA GLN A 42 11.36 -4.46 -1.02
C GLN A 42 11.77 -3.94 -2.40
N ALA A 43 12.21 -4.82 -3.30
CA ALA A 43 12.52 -4.44 -4.68
C ALA A 43 11.27 -3.93 -5.40
N ASN A 44 10.14 -4.63 -5.25
CA ASN A 44 8.86 -4.24 -5.82
C ASN A 44 8.34 -2.91 -5.25
N ILE A 45 8.52 -2.65 -3.96
CA ILE A 45 8.20 -1.35 -3.34
C ILE A 45 9.03 -0.25 -3.99
N LEU A 46 10.35 -0.43 -4.11
CA LEU A 46 11.23 0.57 -4.75
C LEU A 46 10.87 0.82 -6.21
N LEU A 47 10.40 -0.21 -6.92
CA LEU A 47 9.96 -0.11 -8.32
C LEU A 47 8.51 0.39 -8.48
N GLY A 48 7.75 0.53 -7.40
CA GLY A 48 6.31 0.79 -7.46
C GLY A 48 5.49 -0.34 -8.09
N ALA A 49 6.04 -1.55 -8.17
CA ALA A 49 5.42 -2.70 -8.80
C ALA A 49 4.53 -3.47 -7.80
N TYR A 50 3.23 -3.16 -7.79
CA TYR A 50 2.24 -3.86 -6.97
C TYR A 50 1.22 -4.61 -7.83
N SER A 51 0.55 -5.60 -7.22
CA SER A 51 -0.63 -6.29 -7.75
C SER A 51 -1.67 -6.44 -6.63
N LEU A 52 -2.92 -6.18 -6.99
CA LEU A 52 -4.09 -6.37 -6.12
C LEU A 52 -5.05 -7.42 -6.72
N ASP A 53 -4.50 -8.44 -7.40
CA ASP A 53 -5.28 -9.40 -8.19
C ASP A 53 -6.27 -10.25 -7.38
N CYS A 54 -6.15 -10.29 -6.05
CA CYS A 54 -7.16 -10.91 -5.18
C CYS A 54 -8.48 -10.11 -5.12
N LEU A 55 -8.50 -8.87 -5.61
CA LEU A 55 -9.67 -7.99 -5.65
C LEU A 55 -10.30 -8.00 -7.04
N HIS A 56 -11.52 -8.54 -7.15
CA HIS A 56 -12.22 -8.71 -8.42
C HIS A 56 -12.89 -7.40 -8.87
N PRO A 57 -12.69 -6.96 -10.12
CA PRO A 57 -13.19 -5.67 -10.59
C PRO A 57 -14.72 -5.61 -10.73
N GLU A 58 -15.41 -6.76 -10.75
CA GLU A 58 -16.88 -6.82 -10.84
C GLU A 58 -17.57 -6.90 -9.48
N LYS A 59 -16.83 -7.15 -8.40
CA LYS A 59 -17.37 -7.24 -7.05
C LYS A 59 -17.28 -5.88 -6.36
N HIS A 60 -18.42 -5.32 -5.99
CA HIS A 60 -18.51 -3.98 -5.42
C HIS A 60 -17.59 -3.79 -4.20
N GLU A 61 -17.55 -4.72 -3.25
CA GLU A 61 -16.68 -4.58 -2.07
C GLU A 61 -15.19 -4.54 -2.44
N ASP A 62 -14.80 -5.31 -3.46
CA ASP A 62 -13.42 -5.41 -3.93
C ASP A 62 -13.00 -4.13 -4.67
N VAL A 63 -13.91 -3.49 -5.42
CA VAL A 63 -13.69 -2.19 -6.06
C VAL A 63 -13.40 -1.10 -5.02
N ILE A 64 -14.21 -1.04 -3.96
CA ILE A 64 -14.02 -0.07 -2.87
C ILE A 64 -12.71 -0.34 -2.13
N ALA A 65 -12.42 -1.60 -1.81
CA ALA A 65 -11.17 -1.97 -1.14
C ALA A 65 -9.94 -1.60 -2.01
N ARG A 66 -10.03 -1.84 -3.33
CA ARG A 66 -8.96 -1.52 -4.28
C ARG A 66 -8.66 -0.02 -4.29
N GLU A 67 -9.67 0.83 -4.45
CA GLU A 67 -9.49 2.28 -4.48
C GLU A 67 -8.79 2.80 -3.21
N LEU A 68 -9.23 2.34 -2.03
CA LEU A 68 -8.63 2.74 -0.77
C LEU A 68 -7.17 2.25 -0.65
N ILE A 69 -6.92 0.98 -0.93
CA ILE A 69 -5.59 0.38 -0.80
C ILE A 69 -4.60 1.03 -1.78
N GLU A 70 -4.98 1.26 -3.04
CA GLU A 70 -4.13 1.94 -4.03
C GLU A 70 -3.68 3.33 -3.54
N ASN A 71 -4.59 4.10 -2.94
CA ASN A 71 -4.27 5.39 -2.34
C ASN A 71 -3.36 5.26 -1.11
N MET A 72 -3.58 4.25 -0.25
CA MET A 72 -2.74 4.02 0.92
C MET A 72 -1.31 3.60 0.57
N ILE A 73 -1.13 2.79 -0.48
CA ILE A 73 0.18 2.29 -0.94
C ILE A 73 0.84 3.16 -2.01
N ALA A 74 0.30 4.36 -2.28
CA ALA A 74 0.86 5.27 -3.28
C ALA A 74 2.36 5.54 -3.02
N MET A 75 3.16 5.53 -4.09
CA MET A 75 4.61 5.76 -3.97
C MET A 75 4.94 7.17 -3.47
N GLU A 76 4.14 8.16 -3.88
CA GLU A 76 4.24 9.54 -3.42
C GLU A 76 3.53 9.69 -2.05
N PRO A 77 4.25 10.02 -0.96
CA PRO A 77 3.65 10.07 0.38
C PRO A 77 2.49 11.07 0.50
N GLN A 78 2.54 12.17 -0.25
CA GLN A 78 1.52 13.24 -0.24
C GLN A 78 0.17 12.80 -0.83
N LYS A 79 0.15 11.72 -1.61
CA LYS A 79 -1.08 11.13 -2.15
C LYS A 79 -1.77 10.19 -1.16
N ARG A 80 -1.09 9.82 -0.07
CA ARG A 80 -1.65 8.89 0.92
C ARG A 80 -2.64 9.61 1.83
N PRO A 81 -3.82 9.02 2.10
CA PRO A 81 -4.79 9.61 3.02
C PRO A 81 -4.26 9.60 4.46
N SER A 82 -4.71 10.55 5.28
CA SER A 82 -4.48 10.47 6.73
C SER A 82 -5.26 9.30 7.34
N ALA A 83 -4.86 8.80 8.50
CA ALA A 83 -5.60 7.75 9.20
C ALA A 83 -7.07 8.14 9.46
N LYS A 84 -7.35 9.42 9.73
CA LYS A 84 -8.73 9.91 9.87
C LYS A 84 -9.52 9.86 8.56
N HIS A 85 -8.86 10.07 7.43
CA HIS A 85 -9.49 9.97 6.10
C HIS A 85 -9.76 8.52 5.71
N VAL A 86 -8.89 7.58 6.09
CA VAL A 86 -9.10 6.13 5.88
C VAL A 86 -10.37 5.62 6.61
N LEU A 87 -10.74 6.24 7.73
CA LEU A 87 -11.90 5.85 8.55
C LEU A 87 -13.24 6.48 8.09
N LYS A 88 -13.24 7.27 7.02
CA LYS A 88 -14.43 7.98 6.51
C LYS A 88 -14.97 7.32 5.27
#